data_AF-A0A3B8PWF9-F1
#
_entry.id   AF-A0A3B8PWF9-F1
#
_cell.length_a   1.000
_cell.length_b   1.000
_cell.length_c   1.000
_cell.angle_alpha   90.00
_cell.angle_beta   90.00
_cell.angle_gamma   90.00
#
_symmetry.space_group_name_H-M   'P 1'
#
loop_
_entity.id
_entity.type
_entity.pdbx_description
1 polymer ?
#
loop_
_entity_poly.entity_id
_entity_poly.type
_entity_poly.pdbx_seq_one_letter_code
_entity_poly.pdbx_strand_id
1 'polypeptide(L)' 'MNMLAAEAGLSQSMISRLENHEGNPTLDSLIRITDVLEIDLGKLISEAVSVVGK' A
#
# COMPACT_ATOMS: atom_id res chain seq x y z
N MET A 1 7.56 14.54 9.13
CA MET A 1 7.25 14.40 7.69
C MET A 1 7.39 12.92 7.37
N ASN A 2 6.31 12.26 6.96
CA ASN A 2 6.39 10.86 6.53
C ASN A 2 6.97 10.83 5.10
N MET A 3 8.11 10.18 4.92
CA MET A 3 8.86 10.13 3.66
C MET A 3 8.09 9.37 2.58
N LEU A 4 7.50 8.22 2.94
CA LEU A 4 6.66 7.42 2.05
C LEU A 4 5.47 8.22 1.52
N ALA A 5 4.81 8.99 2.38
CA ALA A 5 3.68 9.83 1.95
C ALA A 5 4.12 10.88 0.90
N ALA A 6 5.28 11.50 1.12
CA ALA A 6 5.81 12.50 0.21
C ALA A 6 6.20 11.90 -1.15
N GLU A 7 6.91 10.76 -1.14
CA GLU A 7 7.38 10.09 -2.35
C GLU A 7 6.24 9.44 -3.13
N ALA A 8 5.26 8.84 -2.45
CA ALA A 8 4.10 8.24 -3.09
C ALA A 8 3.06 9.29 -3.57
N GLY A 9 3.26 10.57 -3.25
CA GLY A 9 2.30 11.62 -3.54
C GLY A 9 0.94 11.41 -2.85
N LEU A 10 0.96 10.87 -1.63
CA LEU A 10 -0.21 10.56 -0.81
C LEU A 10 -0.25 11.43 0.44
N SER A 11 -1.43 11.58 1.05
CA SER A 11 -1.54 12.34 2.30
C SER A 11 -0.94 11.55 3.47
N GLN A 12 -0.30 12.24 4.41
CA GLN A 12 0.22 11.62 5.63
C GLN A 12 -0.90 10.95 6.44
N SER A 13 -2.11 11.53 6.45
CA SER A 13 -3.27 10.95 7.13
C SER A 13 -3.71 9.62 6.50
N MET A 14 -3.61 9.49 5.17
CA MET A 14 -3.94 8.23 4.48
C MET A 14 -2.92 7.14 4.81
N ILE A 15 -1.62 7.46 4.71
CA ILE A 15 -0.55 6.50 5.08
C ILE A 15 -0.67 6.10 6.55
N SER A 16 -0.92 7.05 7.45
CA SER A 16 -1.10 6.75 8.88
C SER A 16 -2.28 5.82 9.14
N ARG A 17 -3.43 6.00 8.46
CA ARG A 17 -4.55 5.07 8.58
C ARG A 17 -4.18 3.67 8.09
N LEU A 18 -3.51 3.60 6.94
CA LEU A 18 -3.06 2.32 6.38
C LEU A 18 -2.11 1.57 7.32
N GLU A 19 -1.15 2.27 7.94
CA GLU A 19 -0.21 1.73 8.93
C GLU A 19 -0.93 1.20 10.20
N ASN A 20 -2.08 1.78 10.54
CA ASN A 20 -2.93 1.33 11.65
C ASN A 20 -3.98 0.29 11.23
N HIS A 21 -3.86 -0.30 10.04
CA HIS A 21 -4.82 -1.25 9.47
C HIS A 21 -6.25 -0.69 9.32
N GLU A 22 -6.37 0.62 9.18
CA GLU A 22 -7.63 1.31 8.97
C GLU A 22 -7.78 1.78 7.51
N GLY A 23 -9.00 1.61 6.98
CA GLY A 23 -9.37 2.10 5.65
C GLY A 23 -9.27 1.04 4.56
N ASN A 24 -9.60 1.46 3.34
CA ASN A 24 -9.56 0.62 2.14
C ASN A 24 -8.87 1.42 1.03
N PRO A 25 -7.54 1.28 0.85
CA PRO A 25 -6.81 2.02 -0.18
C PRO A 25 -7.34 1.67 -1.57
N THR A 26 -7.30 2.61 -2.50
CA THR A 26 -7.57 2.32 -3.90
C THR A 26 -6.41 1.56 -4.52
N LEU A 27 -6.64 0.91 -5.66
CA LEU A 27 -5.56 0.26 -6.42
C LEU A 27 -4.46 1.26 -6.82
N ASP A 28 -4.83 2.49 -7.20
CA ASP A 28 -3.86 3.56 -7.49
C ASP A 28 -2.97 3.88 -6.27
N SER A 29 -3.55 3.99 -5.07
CA SER A 29 -2.76 4.19 -3.85
C SER A 29 -1.82 3.02 -3.58
N LEU A 30 -2.27 1.78 -3.78
CA LEU A 30 -1.42 0.60 -3.63
C LEU A 30 -0.26 0.59 -4.63
N ILE A 31 -0.52 0.94 -5.90
CA ILE A 31 0.51 1.04 -6.95
C ILE A 31 1.58 2.06 -6.54
N ARG A 32 1.17 3.28 -6.12
CA ARG A 32 2.12 4.33 -5.73
C ARG A 32 2.96 3.95 -4.53
N ILE A 33 2.35 3.32 -3.53
CA ILE A 33 3.07 2.87 -2.33
C ILE A 33 4.07 1.78 -2.70
N THR A 34 3.66 0.80 -3.50
CA THR A 34 4.52 -0.33 -3.89
C THR A 34 5.65 0.08 -4.83
N ASP A 35 5.44 1.06 -5.70
CA ASP A 35 6.47 1.66 -6.56
C ASP A 35 7.60 2.29 -5.72
N VAL A 36 7.25 3.10 -4.71
CA VAL A 36 8.22 3.72 -3.79
C VAL A 36 8.97 2.68 -2.96
N LEU A 37 8.29 1.61 -2.54
CA LEU A 37 8.89 0.54 -1.74
C LEU A 37 9.67 -0.50 -2.57
N GLU A 38 9.71 -0.35 -3.90
CA GLU A 38 10.29 -1.33 -4.83
C GLU A 38 9.70 -2.74 -4.65
N ILE A 39 8.40 -2.81 -4.34
CA ILE A 39 7.65 -4.05 -4.16
C ILE A 39 6.82 -4.34 -5.42
N ASP A 40 6.86 -5.58 -5.89
CA ASP A 40 5.94 -6.03 -6.94
C ASP A 40 4.53 -6.25 -6.37
N LEU A 41 3.60 -5.35 -6.72
CA LEU A 41 2.21 -5.42 -6.27
C LEU A 41 1.48 -6.68 -6.77
N GLY A 42 1.78 -7.15 -7.98
CA GLY A 42 1.15 -8.34 -8.55
C GLY A 42 1.53 -9.60 -7.77
N LYS A 43 2.80 -9.72 -7.40
CA LYS A 43 3.31 -10.78 -6.53
C LYS A 43 2.68 -10.70 -5.14
N LEU A 44 2.64 -9.52 -4.54
CA LEU A 44 2.03 -9.29 -3.22
C LEU A 44 0.55 -9.73 -3.18
N ILE A 45 -0.23 -9.34 -4.19
CA ILE A 45 -1.65 -9.74 -4.29
C ILE A 45 -1.75 -11.26 -4.49
N SER A 46 -0.92 -11.85 -5.35
CA SER A 46 -0.93 -13.29 -5.61
C SER A 46 -0.66 -14.11 -4.34
N GLU A 47 0.31 -13.68 -3.53
CA GLU A 47 0.62 -14.27 -2.23
C GLU A 47 -0.57 -14.13 -1.26
N ALA A 48 -1.16 -12.94 -1.15
CA ALA A 48 -2.32 -12.71 -0.28
C ALA A 48 -3.52 -13.58 -0.66
N VAL A 49 -3.83 -13.72 -1.95
CA VAL A 49 -4.92 -14.59 -2.44
C VAL A 49 -4.68 -16.06 -2.06
N SER A 50 -3.43 -16.54 -2.13
CA SER A 50 -3.08 -17.91 -1.76
C SER A 50 -3.28 -18.20 -0.26
N VAL A 51 -3.23 -17.17 0.58
CA VAL A 51 -3.44 -17.26 2.03
C VAL A 51 -4.93 -17.22 2.37
N VAL A 52 -5.71 -16.36 1.71
CA VAL A 52 -7.16 -16.19 1.96
C VAL A 52 -7.99 -17.32 1.33
N GLY A 53 -7.47 -18.00 0.29
CA GLY A 53 -8.13 -19.13 -0.36
C GLY A 53 -7.99 -20.48 0.33
N LYS A 54 -7.37 -20.54 1.52
CA LYS A 54 -7.31 -21.72 2.40
C LYS A 54 -8.25 -21.53 3.58
#